data_AF-A0AAJ1L9U9-F1
#
_entry.id   AF-A0AAJ1L9U9-F1
#
_cell.length_a   1.000
_cell.length_b   1.000
_cell.length_c   1.000
_cell.angle_alpha   90.00
_cell.angle_beta   90.00
_cell.angle_gamma   90.00
#
_symmetry.space_group_name_H-M   'P 1'
#
loop_
_entity.id
_entity.type
_entity.pdbx_description
1 polymer ?
#
loop_
_entity_poly.entity_id
_entity_poly.type
_entity_poly.pdbx_seq_one_letter_code
_entity_poly.pdbx_strand_id
1 'polypeptide(L)' 'MKKFDEVVATDSKVESVLVPIGVGMTISKVKK' A
#
# COMPACT_ATOMS: atom_id res chain seq x y z
N MET A 1 -0.36 -0.68 -12.85
CA MET A 1 -0.44 -0.30 -11.42
C MET A 1 -1.04 -1.39 -10.53
N LYS A 2 -2.14 -2.07 -10.88
CA LYS A 2 -2.77 -3.13 -10.06
C LYS A 2 -1.83 -4.16 -9.42
N LYS A 3 -0.81 -4.64 -10.14
CA LYS A 3 0.16 -5.63 -9.61
C LYS A 3 1.01 -5.10 -8.46
N PHE A 4 1.31 -3.80 -8.43
CA PHE A 4 2.12 -3.20 -7.37
C PHE A 4 1.34 -3.10 -6.07
N ASP A 5 0.07 -2.69 -6.16
CA ASP A 5 -0.82 -2.61 -4.99
C ASP A 5 -1.05 -3.99 -4.35
N GLU A 6 -1.18 -5.04 -5.17
CA GLU A 6 -1.34 -6.42 -4.71
C GLU A 6 -0.07 -6.96 -4.03
N VAL A 7 1.11 -6.65 -4.57
CA VAL A 7 2.41 -7.02 -3.98
C VAL A 7 2.62 -6.30 -2.65
N VAL A 8 2.31 -5.01 -2.58
CA VAL A 8 2.49 -4.19 -1.37
C VAL A 8 1.44 -4.48 -0.30
N ALA A 9 0.25 -4.96 -0.67
CA ALA A 9 -0.77 -5.40 0.27
C ALA A 9 -0.45 -6.77 0.90
N THR A 10 0.36 -7.60 0.24
CA THR A 10 0.71 -8.96 0.69
C THR A 10 2.11 -9.05 1.32
N ASP A 11 2.93 -7.99 1.21
CA ASP A 11 4.27 -7.96 1.80
C ASP A 11 4.21 -7.77 3.34
N SER A 12 4.59 -8.81 4.08
CA SER A 12 4.63 -8.80 5.55
C SER A 12 5.57 -7.77 6.16
N LYS A 13 6.52 -7.24 5.37
CA LYS A 13 7.49 -6.22 5.79
C LYS A 13 6.90 -4.82 5.75
N VAL A 14 5.68 -4.64 5.24
CA VAL A 14 5.12 -3.33 4.98
C VAL A 14 3.69 -3.28 5.51
N GLU A 15 3.34 -2.16 6.14
CA GLU A 15 1.97 -1.89 6.57
C GLU A 15 1.39 -0.81 5.67
N SER A 16 0.34 -1.17 4.95
CA SER A 16 -0.23 -0.34 3.88
C SER A 16 -1.64 0.09 4.24
N VAL A 17 -1.91 1.39 4.12
CA VAL A 17 -3.24 1.98 4.34
C VAL A 17 -3.67 2.70 3.06
N LEU A 18 -4.88 2.37 2.60
CA LEU A 18 -5.53 3.07 1.50
C LEU A 18 -6.22 4.32 2.04
N VAL A 19 -5.81 5.49 1.56
CA VAL A 19 -6.40 6.77 1.94
C VAL A 19 -7.12 7.38 0.73
N PRO A 20 -8.46 7.52 0.76
CA PRO A 20 -9.22 8.06 -0.35
C PRO A 20 -9.14 9.59 -0.37
N ILE A 21 -8.02 10.13 -0.85
CA ILE A 21 -7.87 11.54 -1.18
C ILE A 21 -7.92 11.66 -2.71
N GLY A 22 -9.09 11.93 -3.28
CA GLY A 22 -9.28 11.98 -4.74
C GLY A 22 -9.23 10.60 -5.41
N VAL A 23 -8.25 10.35 -6.27
CA VAL A 23 -8.12 9.12 -7.10
C VAL A 23 -7.73 7.87 -6.26
N GLY A 24 -7.52 8.03 -4.95
CA GLY A 24 -7.06 6.99 -4.04
C GLY A 24 -5.54 6.98 -3.96
N MET A 25 -4.99 7.28 -2.77
CA MET A 25 -3.55 7.28 -2.52
C MET A 25 -3.23 6.16 -1.52
N THR A 26 -2.27 5.31 -1.86
CA THR A 26 -1.79 4.24 -0.97
C THR A 26 -0.55 4.72 -0.22
N ILE A 27 -0.57 4.65 1.11
CA ILE A 27 0.59 4.94 1.96
C ILE A 27 1.08 3.62 2.54
N SER A 28 2.37 3.32 2.35
CA SER A 28 2.98 2.09 2.84
C SER A 28 4.17 2.41 3.72
N LYS A 29 4.18 1.88 4.95
CA LYS A 29 5.23 2.06 5.93
C LYS A 29 6.01 0.75 6.10
N VAL A 30 7.32 0.80 5.90
CA VAL A 30 8.20 -0.36 6.12
C VAL A 30 8.31 -0.62 7.62
N LYS A 31 8.02 -1.86 8.03
CA LYS A 31 8.29 -2.35 9.38
C LYS A 31 9.80 -2.55 9.53
N LYS A 32 10.36 -1.95 10.58
CA LYS A 32 11.80 -1.99 10.87
C LYS A 32 12.18 -3.32 11.52
#